data_AF-A0A2D7LI35-F1
#
_entry.id   AF-A0A2D7LI35-F1
#
_cell.length_a   1.000
_cell.length_b   1.000
_cell.length_c   1.000
_cell.angle_alpha   90.00
_cell.angle_beta   90.00
_cell.angle_gamma   90.00
#
_symmetry.space_group_name_H-M   'P 1'
#
loop_
_entity.id
_entity.type
_entity.pdbx_description
1 polymer ?
#
loop_
_entity_poly.entity_id
_entity_poly.type
_entity_poly.pdbx_seq_one_letter_code
_entity_poly.pdbx_strand_id
1 'polypeptide(L)'
;MTLIPDASSEYQETLPVSSEDLIKLLDEWGIIYSRTDHVPLQTVEDSKKIQHQFLSSDEGGGHIKNLYLRDNKKRNILIVAEQDQGINLKLLSSRLRVGRLSFGSAERLMDNLGVRPGAVTPLAMITGAQQGVTIFIDHELKNCAQIYV
;
A
#
# COMPACT_ATOMS: atom_id res chain seq x y z
N MET A 1 -9.06 9.24 28.06
CA MET A 1 -9.15 8.60 26.73
C MET A 1 -7.74 8.23 26.33
N THR A 2 -7.41 6.95 26.29
CA THR A 2 -6.13 6.51 25.73
C THR A 2 -6.23 6.68 24.21
N LEU A 3 -5.44 7.59 23.64
CA LEU A 3 -5.40 7.79 22.19
C LEU A 3 -4.89 6.50 21.54
N ILE A 4 -5.70 5.88 20.68
CA ILE A 4 -5.29 4.70 19.92
C ILE A 4 -4.51 5.22 18.71
N PRO A 5 -3.21 4.86 18.55
CA PRO A 5 -2.42 5.32 17.41
C PRO A 5 -3.05 4.90 16.08
N ASP A 6 -3.26 5.88 15.19
CA ASP A 6 -3.76 5.67 13.84
C ASP A 6 -2.65 5.92 12.79
N ALA A 7 -3.02 5.88 11.52
CA ALA A 7 -2.11 6.06 10.40
C ALA A 7 -1.71 7.52 10.12
N SER A 8 -2.13 8.48 10.95
CA SER A 8 -1.75 9.89 10.78
C SER A 8 -0.27 10.12 11.07
N SER A 9 0.24 11.24 10.56
CA SER A 9 1.62 11.69 10.81
C SER A 9 1.89 11.99 12.28
N GLU A 10 0.87 12.16 13.13
CA GLU A 10 1.03 12.36 14.58
C GLU A 10 1.71 11.17 15.26
N TYR A 11 1.55 9.97 14.71
CA TYR A 11 2.11 8.73 15.26
C TYR A 11 3.27 8.17 14.44
N GLN A 12 3.89 8.97 13.57
CA GLN A 12 4.97 8.52 12.69
C GLN A 12 6.19 7.99 13.46
N GLU A 13 6.54 8.63 14.58
CA GLU A 13 7.65 8.22 15.47
C GLU A 13 7.45 6.84 16.13
N THR A 14 6.26 6.26 16.01
CA THR A 14 5.94 4.95 16.55
C THR A 14 5.95 3.85 15.47
N LEU A 15 6.28 4.20 14.23
CA LEU A 15 6.49 3.25 13.14
C LEU A 15 7.95 2.77 13.15
N PRO A 16 8.22 1.52 12.73
CA PRO A 16 9.59 1.03 12.62
C PRO A 16 10.42 1.73 11.53
N VAL A 17 9.76 2.31 10.53
CA VAL A 17 10.37 3.11 9.46
C VAL A 17 9.54 4.38 9.29
N SER A 18 10.18 5.54 9.46
CA SER A 18 9.55 6.84 9.23
C SER A 18 9.46 7.16 7.73
N SER A 19 8.58 8.10 7.35
CA SER A 19 8.51 8.56 5.96
C SER A 19 9.82 9.23 5.51
N GLU A 20 10.48 9.98 6.40
CA GLU A 20 11.76 10.63 6.08
C GLU A 20 12.87 9.60 5.85
N ASP A 21 12.94 8.54 6.67
CA ASP A 21 13.97 7.52 6.49
C ASP A 21 13.72 6.68 5.24
N LEU A 22 12.46 6.38 4.91
CA LEU A 22 12.10 5.75 3.64
C LEU A 22 12.52 6.64 2.46
N ILE A 23 12.25 7.93 2.52
CA ILE A 23 12.62 8.89 1.46
C ILE A 23 14.13 8.95 1.27
N LYS A 24 14.92 9.02 2.34
CA LYS A 24 16.39 8.97 2.25
C LYS A 24 16.85 7.69 1.54
N LEU A 25 16.22 6.55 1.82
CA LEU A 25 16.56 5.29 1.15
C LEU A 25 16.23 5.31 -0.35
N LEU A 26 15.12 5.93 -0.75
CA LEU A 26 14.82 6.14 -2.16
C LEU A 26 15.88 7.02 -2.84
N ASP A 27 16.30 8.11 -2.17
CA ASP A 27 17.35 9.00 -2.65
C ASP A 27 18.70 8.25 -2.79
N GLU A 28 19.08 7.47 -1.77
CA GLU A 28 20.30 6.63 -1.75
C GLU A 28 20.31 5.57 -2.85
N TRP A 29 19.15 4.99 -3.17
CA TRP A 29 18.99 4.03 -4.27
C TRP A 29 18.88 4.70 -5.65
N GLY A 30 18.85 6.04 -5.71
CA GLY A 30 18.70 6.79 -6.95
C GLY A 30 17.33 6.60 -7.61
N ILE A 31 16.29 6.29 -6.84
CA ILE A 31 14.92 6.16 -7.33
C ILE A 31 14.32 7.55 -7.47
N ILE A 32 13.96 7.93 -8.68
CA ILE A 32 13.33 9.23 -8.96
C ILE A 32 11.84 9.16 -8.60
N TYR A 33 11.39 10.08 -7.75
CA TYR A 33 9.98 10.23 -7.37
C TYR A 33 9.58 11.71 -7.32
N SER A 34 8.27 11.95 -7.29
CA SER A 34 7.70 13.24 -6.93
C SER A 34 6.85 13.04 -5.67
N ARG A 35 7.02 13.91 -4.68
CA ARG A 35 6.27 13.88 -3.43
C ARG A 35 5.28 15.02 -3.40
N THR A 36 4.03 14.70 -3.09
CA THR A 36 2.97 15.68 -2.84
C THR A 36 2.42 15.44 -1.45
N ASP A 37 2.64 16.38 -0.53
CA ASP A 37 2.03 16.33 0.79
C ASP A 37 0.61 16.90 0.73
N HIS A 38 -0.34 16.20 1.34
CA HIS A 38 -1.72 16.64 1.45
C HIS A 38 -2.28 16.34 2.82
N VAL A 39 -3.31 17.07 3.22
CA VAL A 39 -4.09 16.72 4.41
C VAL A 39 -4.76 15.35 4.21
N PRO A 40 -4.99 14.55 5.27
CA PRO A 40 -5.68 13.27 5.13
C PRO A 40 -7.01 13.42 4.37
N LEU A 41 -7.15 12.73 3.25
CA LEU A 41 -8.33 12.81 2.39
C LEU A 41 -9.37 11.81 2.89
N GLN A 42 -10.10 12.19 3.93
CA GLN A 42 -11.11 11.31 4.52
C GLN A 42 -12.42 11.33 3.73
N THR A 43 -12.63 12.35 2.89
CA THR A 43 -13.85 12.52 2.10
C THR A 43 -13.58 12.34 0.60
N VAL A 44 -14.61 11.90 -0.12
CA VAL A 44 -14.60 11.81 -1.59
C VAL A 44 -14.39 13.19 -2.22
N GLU A 45 -14.90 14.24 -1.60
CA GLU A 45 -14.77 15.62 -2.08
C GLU A 45 -13.33 16.14 -1.95
N ASP A 46 -12.65 15.85 -0.85
CA ASP A 46 -11.23 16.23 -0.68
C ASP A 46 -10.33 15.46 -1.64
N SER A 47 -10.65 14.17 -1.86
CA SER A 47 -9.93 13.34 -2.83
C SER A 47 -10.02 13.93 -4.25
N LYS A 48 -11.20 14.41 -4.67
CA LYS A 48 -11.41 15.03 -5.99
C LYS A 48 -10.59 16.31 -6.18
N LYS A 49 -10.40 17.14 -5.14
CA LYS A 49 -9.67 18.41 -5.24
C LYS A 49 -8.20 18.23 -5.63
N ILE A 50 -7.59 17.13 -5.21
CA ILE A 50 -6.20 16.82 -5.56
C ILE A 50 -6.08 15.91 -6.78
N GLN A 51 -7.15 15.20 -7.16
CA GLN A 51 -7.14 14.26 -8.27
C GLN A 51 -6.73 14.90 -9.60
N HIS A 52 -7.04 16.19 -9.79
CA HIS A 52 -6.64 16.98 -10.97
C HIS A 52 -5.12 17.22 -11.07
N GLN A 53 -4.35 16.98 -10.00
CA GLN A 53 -2.89 17.13 -10.00
C GLN A 53 -2.17 15.87 -10.48
N PHE A 54 -2.91 14.78 -10.68
CA PHE A 54 -2.39 13.49 -11.08
C PHE A 54 -2.94 13.10 -12.44
N LEU A 55 -2.16 12.34 -13.20
CA LEU A 55 -2.62 11.76 -14.45
C LEU A 55 -3.82 10.85 -14.17
N SER A 56 -4.86 10.95 -15.00
CA SER A 56 -5.93 9.96 -15.02
C SER A 56 -5.41 8.61 -15.55
N SER A 57 -6.17 7.54 -15.34
CA SER A 57 -5.83 6.21 -15.87
C SER A 57 -5.68 6.23 -17.39
N ASP A 58 -6.51 7.01 -18.10
CA ASP A 58 -6.43 7.18 -19.56
C ASP A 58 -5.17 7.93 -20.01
N GLU A 59 -4.60 8.78 -19.15
CA GLU A 59 -3.35 9.51 -19.38
C GLU A 59 -2.11 8.72 -18.91
N GLY A 60 -2.29 7.47 -18.48
CA GLY A 60 -1.22 6.58 -18.01
C GLY A 60 -0.92 6.68 -16.52
N GLY A 61 -1.79 7.31 -15.72
CA GLY A 61 -1.70 7.36 -14.26
C GLY A 61 -2.20 6.09 -13.58
N GLY A 62 -1.29 5.33 -12.97
CA GLY A 62 -1.60 4.13 -12.20
C GLY A 62 -1.83 4.43 -10.73
N HIS A 63 -3.05 4.83 -10.39
CA HIS A 63 -3.50 4.93 -9.00
C HIS A 63 -3.71 3.52 -8.44
N ILE A 64 -3.01 3.18 -7.37
CA ILE A 64 -3.04 1.81 -6.83
C ILE A 64 -3.83 1.71 -5.52
N LYS A 65 -4.42 0.53 -5.32
CA LYS A 65 -4.85 0.05 -4.00
C LYS A 65 -4.01 -1.13 -3.55
N ASN A 66 -3.96 -1.28 -2.24
CA ASN A 66 -3.16 -2.29 -1.57
C ASN A 66 -4.04 -3.15 -0.67
N LEU A 67 -4.02 -4.48 -0.88
CA LEU A 67 -4.71 -5.43 -0.02
C LEU A 67 -3.68 -6.26 0.74
N TYR A 68 -3.63 -6.06 2.05
CA TYR A 68 -2.88 -6.96 2.93
C TYR A 68 -3.76 -8.14 3.34
N LEU A 69 -3.37 -9.31 2.84
CA LEU A 69 -4.10 -10.56 2.99
C LEU A 69 -3.23 -11.59 3.71
N ARG A 70 -3.91 -12.62 4.21
CA ARG A 70 -3.28 -13.87 4.61
C ARG A 70 -4.04 -15.03 4.02
N ASP A 71 -3.31 -16.12 3.81
CA ASP A 71 -3.97 -17.39 3.53
C ASP A 71 -4.28 -18.19 4.80
N ASN A 72 -4.96 -19.33 4.63
CA ASN A 72 -5.26 -20.25 5.72
C ASN A 72 -4.01 -20.96 6.29
N LYS A 73 -2.86 -20.90 5.61
CA LYS A 73 -1.54 -21.34 6.11
C LYS A 73 -0.79 -20.22 6.84
N LYS A 74 -1.46 -19.09 7.12
CA LYS A 74 -0.92 -17.89 7.80
C LYS A 74 0.20 -17.18 7.04
N ARG A 75 0.39 -17.45 5.75
CA ARG A 75 1.35 -16.72 4.90
C ARG A 75 0.82 -15.32 4.63
N ASN A 76 1.70 -14.32 4.70
CA ASN A 76 1.37 -12.90 4.49
C ASN A 76 1.54 -12.52 3.03
N ILE A 77 0.53 -11.83 2.50
CA ILE A 77 0.46 -11.49 1.08
C ILE A 77 0.05 -10.03 0.95
N LEU A 78 0.80 -9.26 0.17
CA LEU A 78 0.44 -7.92 -0.26
C LEU A 78 0.03 -7.98 -1.73
N ILE A 79 -1.20 -7.58 -2.04
CA ILE A 79 -1.66 -7.43 -3.43
C ILE A 79 -1.67 -5.95 -3.78
N VAL A 80 -1.02 -5.59 -4.87
CA VAL A 80 -1.02 -4.24 -5.46
C VAL A 80 -1.77 -4.31 -6.78
N ALA A 81 -2.80 -3.50 -6.96
CA ALA A 81 -3.58 -3.44 -8.17
C ALA A 81 -4.07 -2.01 -8.42
N GLU A 82 -4.58 -1.75 -9.61
CA GLU A 82 -5.22 -0.48 -9.93
C GLU A 82 -6.44 -0.23 -9.00
N GLN A 83 -6.68 1.04 -8.67
CA GLN A 83 -7.64 1.50 -7.66
C GLN A 83 -9.07 0.96 -7.88
N ASP A 84 -9.55 0.93 -9.12
CA ASP A 84 -10.90 0.50 -9.47
C ASP A 84 -10.99 -1.00 -9.85
N GLN A 85 -9.86 -1.68 -10.01
CA GLN A 85 -9.79 -3.10 -10.38
C GLN A 85 -10.59 -4.01 -9.41
N GLY A 86 -11.60 -4.70 -9.93
CA GLY A 86 -12.42 -5.63 -9.14
C GLY A 86 -11.66 -6.91 -8.77
N ILE A 87 -11.40 -7.13 -7.47
CA ILE A 87 -10.66 -8.31 -7.00
C ILE A 87 -11.59 -9.35 -6.37
N ASN A 88 -11.71 -10.51 -7.02
CA ASN A 88 -12.36 -11.68 -6.43
C ASN A 88 -11.33 -12.56 -5.70
N LEU A 89 -11.34 -12.53 -4.36
CA LEU A 89 -10.36 -13.25 -3.53
C LEU A 89 -10.37 -14.78 -3.72
N LYS A 90 -11.53 -15.37 -4.05
CA LYS A 90 -11.66 -16.82 -4.27
C LYS A 90 -10.99 -17.23 -5.59
N LEU A 91 -11.18 -16.44 -6.65
CA LEU A 91 -10.51 -16.67 -7.92
C LEU A 91 -9.01 -16.37 -7.80
N LEU A 92 -8.64 -15.31 -7.09
CA LEU A 92 -7.26 -14.92 -6.87
C LEU A 92 -6.48 -16.01 -6.14
N SER A 93 -7.05 -16.63 -5.09
CA SER A 93 -6.36 -17.70 -4.36
C SER A 93 -6.01 -18.88 -5.28
N SER A 94 -6.91 -19.22 -6.21
CA SER A 94 -6.66 -20.27 -7.21
C SER A 94 -5.57 -19.87 -8.20
N ARG A 95 -5.61 -18.65 -8.75
CA ARG A 95 -4.60 -18.14 -9.71
C ARG A 95 -3.21 -18.09 -9.09
N LEU A 96 -3.09 -17.61 -7.86
CA LEU A 96 -1.83 -17.50 -7.13
C LEU A 96 -1.37 -18.84 -6.51
N ARG A 97 -2.19 -19.91 -6.65
CA ARG A 97 -1.92 -21.23 -6.04
C ARG A 97 -1.67 -21.15 -4.53
N VAL A 98 -2.42 -20.29 -3.85
CA VAL A 98 -2.37 -20.10 -2.40
C VAL A 98 -3.65 -20.63 -1.74
N GLY A 99 -3.61 -20.73 -0.40
CA GLY A 99 -4.78 -21.10 0.37
C GLY A 99 -5.87 -20.02 0.34
N ARG A 100 -7.03 -20.30 0.95
CA ARG A 100 -8.13 -19.33 1.03
C ARG A 100 -7.63 -18.01 1.63
N LEU A 101 -7.84 -16.92 0.89
CA LEU A 101 -7.43 -15.57 1.28
C LEU A 101 -8.46 -14.90 2.19
N SER A 102 -7.97 -14.13 3.15
CA SER A 102 -8.73 -13.23 4.03
C SER A 102 -7.87 -12.04 4.43
N PHE A 103 -8.47 -10.91 4.80
CA PHE A 103 -7.71 -9.75 5.29
C PHE A 103 -6.87 -10.07 6.53
N GLY A 104 -5.67 -9.49 6.59
CA GLY A 104 -4.86 -9.49 7.80
C GLY A 104 -5.45 -8.55 8.87
N SER A 105 -5.19 -8.85 10.15
CA SER A 105 -5.55 -7.95 11.24
C SER A 105 -4.65 -6.71 11.27
N ALA A 106 -5.08 -5.66 11.97
CA ALA A 106 -4.27 -4.46 12.21
C ALA A 106 -2.94 -4.77 12.92
N GLU A 107 -2.96 -5.68 13.89
CA GLU A 107 -1.76 -6.18 14.56
C GLU A 107 -0.79 -6.83 13.57
N ARG A 108 -1.28 -7.72 12.69
CA ARG A 108 -0.43 -8.35 11.66
C ARG A 108 0.09 -7.37 10.62
N LEU A 109 -0.63 -6.27 10.36
CA LEU A 109 -0.13 -5.20 9.50
C LEU A 109 1.09 -4.54 10.15
N MET A 110 0.98 -4.17 11.44
CA MET A 110 2.09 -3.58 12.17
C MET A 110 3.28 -4.54 12.27
N ASP A 111 3.05 -5.79 12.68
CA ASP A 111 4.14 -6.75 12.89
C ASP A 111 4.92 -7.10 11.61
N ASN A 112 4.23 -7.13 10.46
CA ASN A 112 4.84 -7.65 9.22
C ASN A 112 5.19 -6.55 8.21
N LEU A 113 4.44 -5.44 8.18
CA LEU A 113 4.69 -4.33 7.26
C LEU A 113 5.12 -3.05 7.98
N GLY A 114 4.95 -2.96 9.30
CA GLY A 114 5.29 -1.74 10.05
C GLY A 114 4.36 -0.57 9.75
N VAL A 115 3.13 -0.84 9.30
CA VAL A 115 2.14 0.18 8.95
C VAL A 115 0.79 -0.11 9.61
N ARG A 116 -0.06 0.90 9.67
CA ARG A 116 -1.41 0.82 10.24
C ARG A 116 -2.48 0.71 9.16
N PRO A 117 -3.69 0.23 9.50
CA PRO A 117 -4.83 0.31 8.60
C PRO A 117 -5.02 1.73 8.07
N GLY A 118 -5.22 1.87 6.76
CA GLY A 118 -5.31 3.16 6.06
C GLY A 118 -4.01 3.64 5.43
N ALA A 119 -2.85 3.08 5.81
CA ALA A 119 -1.54 3.40 5.21
C ALA A 119 -0.85 2.16 4.60
N VAL A 120 -1.63 1.23 4.04
CA VAL A 120 -1.06 0.07 3.36
C VAL A 120 -0.48 0.51 2.02
N THR A 121 0.80 0.25 1.81
CA THR A 121 1.57 0.69 0.63
C THR A 121 2.59 -0.37 0.21
N PRO A 122 2.94 -0.53 -1.08
CA PRO A 122 4.07 -1.35 -1.52
C PRO A 122 5.40 -0.89 -0.91
N LEU A 123 5.55 0.38 -0.53
CA LEU A 123 6.78 0.88 0.07
C LEU A 123 7.07 0.24 1.44
N ALA A 124 6.04 -0.25 2.13
CA ALA A 124 6.17 -0.98 3.39
C ALA A 124 6.87 -2.35 3.23
N MET A 125 7.14 -2.79 1.99
CA MET A 125 7.93 -3.98 1.71
C MET A 125 9.38 -3.87 2.17
N ILE A 126 9.87 -2.68 2.50
CA ILE A 126 11.18 -2.55 3.15
C ILE A 126 11.25 -3.32 4.48
N THR A 127 10.15 -3.32 5.24
CA THR A 127 9.93 -4.19 6.40
C THR A 127 9.38 -5.55 5.96
N GLY A 128 8.39 -5.54 5.07
CA GLY A 128 7.65 -6.72 4.62
C GLY A 128 8.51 -7.85 4.05
N ALA A 129 9.50 -7.51 3.23
CA ALA A 129 10.38 -8.49 2.60
C ALA A 129 11.16 -9.28 3.65
N GLN A 130 11.64 -8.61 4.71
CA GLN A 130 12.38 -9.26 5.80
C GLN A 130 11.47 -10.14 6.67
N GLN A 131 10.19 -9.79 6.79
CA GLN A 131 9.16 -10.54 7.52
C GLN A 131 8.51 -11.67 6.68
N GLY A 132 8.98 -11.90 5.46
CA GLY A 132 8.46 -12.95 4.58
C GLY A 132 7.10 -12.64 3.96
N VAL A 133 6.70 -11.37 3.87
CA VAL A 133 5.52 -10.95 3.12
C VAL A 133 5.78 -11.18 1.62
N THR A 134 4.86 -11.86 0.95
CA THR A 134 4.92 -12.04 -0.51
C THR A 134 4.11 -10.95 -1.19
N ILE A 135 4.73 -10.20 -2.10
CA ILE A 135 4.05 -9.19 -2.91
C ILE A 135 3.60 -9.78 -4.26
N PHE A 136 2.38 -9.47 -4.68
CA PHE A 136 1.90 -9.67 -6.04
C PHE A 136 1.42 -8.34 -6.60
N ILE A 137 1.88 -8.01 -7.79
CA ILE A 137 1.55 -6.76 -8.48
C ILE A 137 0.72 -7.13 -9.72
N ASP A 138 -0.39 -6.44 -9.92
CA ASP A 138 -1.21 -6.59 -11.13
C ASP A 138 -0.34 -6.27 -12.36
N HIS A 139 -0.38 -7.19 -13.32
CA HIS A 139 0.42 -7.09 -14.53
C HIS A 139 0.10 -5.82 -15.34
N GLU A 140 -1.16 -5.39 -15.33
CA GLU A 140 -1.61 -4.23 -16.10
C GLU A 140 -0.97 -2.92 -15.63
N LEU A 141 -0.49 -2.85 -14.38
CA LEU A 141 0.21 -1.67 -13.87
C LEU A 141 1.53 -1.37 -14.61
N LYS A 142 2.09 -2.34 -15.34
CA LYS A 142 3.26 -2.12 -16.20
C LYS A 142 2.98 -1.19 -17.38
N ASN A 143 1.71 -1.01 -17.73
CA ASN A 143 1.30 -0.14 -18.83
C ASN A 143 1.14 1.33 -18.40
N CYS A 144 1.18 1.60 -17.09
CA CYS A 144 1.13 2.95 -16.55
C CYS A 144 2.48 3.66 -16.74
N ALA A 145 2.43 4.92 -17.15
CA ALA A 145 3.62 5.78 -17.25
C ALA A 145 4.12 6.20 -15.86
N GLN A 146 3.21 6.37 -14.91
CA GLN A 146 3.50 6.77 -13.54
C GLN A 146 2.60 6.00 -12.56
N ILE A 147 3.16 5.55 -11.44
CA ILE A 147 2.40 4.93 -10.35
C ILE A 147 2.25 5.94 -9.20
N TYR A 148 1.03 6.09 -8.70
CA TYR A 148 0.72 6.90 -7.51
C TYR A 148 0.50 5.98 -6.33
N VAL A 149 1.40 6.07 -5.35
CA VAL A 149 1.52 5.17 -4.20
C VAL A 149 0.96 5.80 -2.94
#